data_AF-A0A916SXJ9-F1
#
_entry.id   AF-A0A916SXJ9-F1
#
_cell.length_a   1.000
_cell.length_b   1.000
_cell.length_c   1.000
_cell.angle_alpha   90.00
_cell.angle_beta   90.00
_cell.angle_gamma   90.00
#
_symmetry.space_group_name_H-M   'P 1'
#
loop_
_entity.id
_entity.type
_entity.pdbx_description
1 polymer ?
#
loop_
_entity_poly.entity_id
_entity_poly.type
_entity_poly.pdbx_seq_one_letter_code
_entity_poly.pdbx_strand_id
1 'polypeptide(L)'
;MTTLPRVPWNAAWSAEARYEVRPCRWVGGKLALWSPHQPGQGKPIFARPHMVRQRRSIAEMRCTVCGERAPANDRWWFKLGRMQEGWFMSTEAPVHRACADYALTVCPHLRERGADLERMPGGYSVLSAIIGGPAVADDFGLTINPGRGVIGSLKLAWPASMVSA
;
A
#
# COMPACT_ATOMS: atom_id res chain seq x y z
N MET A 1 -8.34 8.36 22.71
CA MET A 1 -8.62 8.41 21.26
C MET A 1 -7.51 9.20 20.60
N THR A 2 -6.68 8.58 19.76
CA THR A 2 -5.61 9.26 19.03
C THR A 2 -6.24 10.13 17.94
N THR A 3 -5.89 11.42 17.88
CA THR A 3 -6.29 12.30 16.77
C THR A 3 -5.86 11.70 15.44
N LEU A 4 -6.81 11.56 14.50
CA LEU A 4 -6.53 11.02 13.17
C LEU A 4 -5.64 12.00 12.37
N PRO A 5 -4.64 11.48 11.63
CA PRO A 5 -3.70 12.36 10.93
C PRO A 5 -4.35 13.00 9.69
N ARG A 6 -3.98 14.24 9.41
CA ARG A 6 -4.40 14.96 8.19
C ARG A 6 -3.80 14.38 6.91
N VAL A 7 -2.63 13.74 7.03
CA VAL A 7 -1.94 13.04 5.93
C VAL A 7 -1.90 11.55 6.27
N PRO A 8 -2.37 10.65 5.39
CA PRO A 8 -2.29 9.21 5.63
C PRO A 8 -0.85 8.78 5.88
N TRP A 9 -0.64 7.93 6.89
CA TRP A 9 0.68 7.42 7.26
C TRP A 9 1.39 6.76 6.07
N ASN A 10 0.68 6.06 5.19
CA ASN A 10 1.31 5.42 4.05
C ASN A 10 1.79 6.41 2.98
N ALA A 11 1.28 7.65 2.93
CA ALA A 11 1.58 8.61 1.87
C ALA A 11 3.05 9.03 1.91
N ALA A 12 3.68 9.17 0.74
CA ALA A 12 5.03 9.68 0.64
C ALA A 12 5.08 11.20 0.86
N TRP A 13 6.24 11.71 1.26
CA TRP A 13 6.54 13.13 1.30
C TRP A 13 7.55 13.48 0.20
N SER A 14 7.59 14.74 -0.25
CA SER A 14 8.50 15.15 -1.32
C SER A 14 9.98 15.01 -0.95
N ALA A 15 10.34 15.14 0.34
CA ALA A 15 11.69 14.80 0.82
C ALA A 15 12.00 13.29 0.76
N GLU A 16 10.99 12.45 0.55
CA GLU A 16 11.10 11.00 0.39
C GLU A 16 11.08 10.57 -1.09
N ALA A 17 10.93 11.50 -2.04
CA ALA A 17 10.89 11.23 -3.48
C ALA A 17 12.30 11.02 -4.08
N ARG A 18 13.10 10.18 -3.42
CA ARG A 18 14.38 9.67 -3.90
C ARG A 18 14.33 8.17 -3.76
N TYR A 19 14.72 7.46 -4.81
CA TYR A 19 14.56 6.02 -4.86
C TYR A 19 15.89 5.32 -5.03
N GLU A 20 16.03 4.19 -4.34
CA GLU A 20 17.18 3.31 -4.45
C GLU A 20 16.72 1.85 -4.45
N VAL A 21 17.61 0.92 -4.78
CA VAL A 21 17.36 -0.51 -4.59
C VAL A 21 18.15 -0.96 -3.37
N ARG A 22 17.45 -1.42 -2.32
CA ARG A 22 18.06 -1.88 -1.07
C ARG A 22 17.42 -3.19 -0.58
N PRO A 23 18.13 -4.02 0.21
CA PRO A 23 17.51 -5.13 0.94
C PRO A 23 16.36 -4.63 1.82
N CYS A 24 15.25 -5.37 1.82
CA CYS A 24 14.06 -4.96 2.56
C CYS A 24 13.55 -6.09 3.47
N ARG A 25 13.52 -5.83 4.78
CA ARG A 25 13.08 -6.83 5.78
C ARG A 25 11.65 -7.30 5.59
N TRP A 26 10.78 -6.45 5.03
CA TRP A 26 9.35 -6.77 4.80
C TRP A 26 9.12 -7.74 3.64
N VAL A 27 10.17 -8.10 2.92
CA VAL A 27 10.15 -9.08 1.82
C VAL A 27 11.25 -10.13 2.01
N GLY A 28 11.60 -10.43 3.27
CA GLY A 28 12.59 -11.45 3.60
C GLY A 28 14.02 -11.10 3.18
N GLY A 29 14.39 -9.83 3.20
CA GLY A 29 15.75 -9.38 2.86
C GLY A 29 16.04 -9.27 1.36
N LYS A 30 15.09 -9.63 0.49
CA LYS A 30 15.21 -9.46 -0.96
C LYS A 30 15.37 -7.98 -1.34
N LEU A 31 15.94 -7.74 -2.52
CA LEU A 31 16.08 -6.41 -3.08
C LEU A 31 14.69 -5.80 -3.37
N ALA A 32 14.49 -4.57 -2.91
CA ALA A 32 13.25 -3.85 -3.11
C ALA A 32 13.51 -2.36 -3.34
N LEU A 33 12.53 -1.71 -3.96
CA LEU A 33 12.54 -0.26 -4.14
C LEU A 33 12.47 0.43 -2.77
N TRP A 34 13.40 1.32 -2.46
CA TRP A 34 13.54 1.98 -1.18
C TRP A 34 13.41 3.49 -1.34
N SER A 35 12.88 4.15 -0.32
CA SER A 35 12.81 5.61 -0.21
C SER A 35 13.25 6.03 1.20
N PRO A 36 13.87 7.20 1.38
CA PRO A 36 14.28 7.68 2.69
C PRO A 36 13.07 7.97 3.58
N HIS A 37 13.23 7.79 4.89
CA HIS A 37 12.16 8.00 5.86
C HIS A 37 12.22 9.41 6.43
N GLN A 38 11.44 10.33 5.86
CA GLN A 38 11.39 11.75 6.22
C GLN A 38 9.93 12.25 6.28
N PRO A 39 9.06 11.62 7.10
CA PRO A 39 7.67 12.04 7.21
C PRO A 39 7.59 13.48 7.73
N GLY A 40 6.68 14.27 7.16
CA GLY A 40 6.50 15.68 7.52
C GLY A 40 7.42 16.66 6.79
N GLN A 41 8.43 16.17 6.06
CA GLN A 41 9.39 17.03 5.37
C GLN A 41 8.99 17.29 3.91
N GLY A 42 8.75 18.55 3.57
CA GLY A 42 8.26 18.96 2.26
C GLY A 42 6.73 18.83 2.13
N LYS A 43 6.24 18.46 0.94
CA LYS A 43 4.81 18.34 0.67
C LYS A 43 4.38 16.86 0.68
N PRO A 44 3.20 16.52 1.22
CA PRO A 44 2.65 15.17 1.07
C PRO A 44 2.33 14.90 -0.41
N ILE A 45 2.62 13.69 -0.85
CA ILE A 45 2.31 13.20 -2.20
C ILE A 45 1.20 12.16 -2.07
N PHE A 46 -0.03 12.59 -2.37
CA PHE A 46 -1.19 11.71 -2.37
C PHE A 46 -1.15 10.73 -3.55
N ALA A 47 -1.87 9.60 -3.42
CA ALA A 47 -1.86 8.49 -4.37
C ALA A 47 -0.47 7.87 -4.65
N ARG A 48 0.56 8.24 -3.87
CA ARG A 48 1.89 7.66 -3.93
C ARG A 48 2.29 7.18 -2.54
N PRO A 49 2.21 5.86 -2.26
CA PRO A 49 2.63 5.36 -0.98
C PRO A 49 4.16 5.41 -0.86
N HIS A 50 4.68 5.64 0.33
CA HIS A 50 6.11 5.50 0.62
C HIS A 50 6.52 4.03 0.50
N MET A 51 7.61 3.76 -0.22
CA MET A 51 7.94 2.40 -0.70
C MET A 51 8.08 1.39 0.43
N VAL A 52 8.75 1.77 1.52
CA VAL A 52 8.91 0.89 2.68
C VAL A 52 7.62 0.80 3.51
N ARG A 53 6.82 1.88 3.56
CA ARG A 53 5.60 1.91 4.38
C ARG A 53 4.50 1.06 3.76
N GLN A 54 4.41 1.03 2.42
CA GLN A 54 3.51 0.15 1.68
C GLN A 54 3.76 -1.33 1.99
N ARG A 55 5.01 -1.77 1.89
CA ARG A 55 5.33 -3.18 2.18
C ARG A 55 5.15 -3.49 3.65
N ARG A 56 5.49 -2.55 4.54
CA ARG A 56 5.24 -2.69 5.98
C ARG A 56 3.75 -2.80 6.29
N SER A 57 2.89 -2.02 5.64
CA SER A 57 1.46 -2.06 5.92
C SER A 57 0.83 -3.38 5.55
N ILE A 58 1.25 -4.01 4.46
CA ILE A 58 0.78 -5.36 4.11
C ILE A 58 1.41 -6.41 5.03
N ALA A 59 2.73 -6.37 5.24
CA ALA A 59 3.44 -7.38 6.03
C ALA A 59 2.97 -7.44 7.49
N GLU A 60 2.58 -6.28 8.07
CA GLU A 60 2.15 -6.19 9.47
C GLU A 60 0.66 -5.89 9.64
N MET A 61 -0.12 -5.84 8.55
CA MET A 61 -1.53 -5.44 8.55
C MET A 61 -1.76 -4.10 9.27
N ARG A 62 -0.99 -3.08 8.91
CA ARG A 62 -1.14 -1.73 9.48
C ARG A 62 -2.14 -0.91 8.69
N CYS A 63 -2.91 -0.12 9.45
CA CYS A 63 -3.76 0.91 8.91
C CYS A 63 -2.95 1.88 8.03
N THR A 64 -3.35 2.03 6.78
CA THR A 64 -2.70 2.97 5.85
C THR A 64 -2.91 4.44 6.22
N VAL A 65 -3.91 4.75 7.05
CA VAL A 65 -4.22 6.09 7.54
C VAL A 65 -3.41 6.45 8.78
N CYS A 66 -3.53 5.69 9.88
CA CYS A 66 -2.86 6.06 11.15
C CYS A 66 -1.49 5.38 11.34
N GLY A 67 -1.19 4.30 10.62
CA GLY A 67 0.07 3.55 10.74
C GLY A 67 0.09 2.49 11.84
N GLU A 68 -0.94 2.42 12.68
CA GLU A 68 -1.05 1.40 13.73
C GLU A 68 -1.51 0.05 13.17
N ARG A 69 -1.20 -1.04 13.87
CA ARG A 69 -1.66 -2.38 13.48
C ARG A 69 -3.19 -2.44 13.53
N ALA A 70 -3.82 -2.93 12.47
CA ALA A 70 -5.24 -3.21 12.42
C ALA A 70 -5.49 -4.64 12.95
N PRO A 71 -6.14 -4.80 14.11
CA PRO A 71 -6.48 -6.13 14.63
C PRO A 71 -7.50 -6.80 13.70
N ALA A 72 -7.52 -8.13 13.64
CA ALA A 72 -8.30 -8.87 12.65
C ALA A 72 -9.80 -8.51 12.62
N ASN A 73 -10.39 -8.21 13.78
CA ASN A 73 -11.78 -7.81 13.94
C ASN A 73 -12.09 -6.36 13.53
N ASP A 74 -11.06 -5.54 13.25
CA ASP A 74 -11.17 -4.16 12.81
C ASP A 74 -10.33 -3.89 11.54
N ARG A 75 -10.16 -4.92 10.69
CA ARG A 75 -9.61 -4.75 9.34
C ARG A 75 -10.75 -4.44 8.38
N TRP A 76 -10.78 -3.20 7.94
CA TRP A 76 -11.60 -2.73 6.83
C TRP A 76 -10.70 -2.42 5.66
N TRP A 77 -11.27 -2.41 4.46
CA TRP A 77 -10.55 -2.03 3.27
C TRP A 77 -11.50 -1.42 2.26
N PHE A 78 -10.94 -0.62 1.37
CA PHE A 78 -11.60 -0.26 0.12
C PHE A 78 -11.20 -1.30 -0.91
N LYS A 79 -12.16 -1.89 -1.62
CA LYS A 79 -11.95 -2.90 -2.67
C LYS A 79 -11.30 -2.30 -3.93
N LEU A 80 -10.14 -1.68 -3.76
CA LEU A 80 -9.32 -1.07 -4.80
C LEU A 80 -8.29 -2.09 -5.26
N GLY A 81 -8.46 -2.63 -6.44
CA GLY A 81 -7.58 -3.66 -6.96
C GLY A 81 -7.91 -3.99 -8.40
N ARG A 82 -7.34 -5.09 -8.89
CA ARG A 82 -7.57 -5.59 -10.24
C ARG A 82 -7.77 -7.09 -10.23
N MET A 83 -8.67 -7.56 -11.08
CA MET A 83 -8.79 -8.97 -11.42
C MET A 83 -7.68 -9.36 -12.38
N GLN A 84 -6.98 -10.45 -12.08
CA GLN A 84 -5.94 -11.03 -12.93
C GLN A 84 -5.96 -12.55 -12.77
N GLU A 85 -6.18 -13.29 -13.86
CA GLU A 85 -6.08 -14.76 -13.90
C GLU A 85 -6.88 -15.48 -12.79
N GLY A 86 -8.09 -15.00 -12.50
CA GLY A 86 -8.94 -15.58 -11.44
C GLY A 86 -8.59 -15.14 -10.02
N TRP A 87 -7.73 -14.14 -9.86
CA TRP A 87 -7.36 -13.55 -8.57
C TRP A 87 -7.71 -12.06 -8.53
N PHE A 88 -8.31 -11.60 -7.43
CA PHE A 88 -8.37 -10.18 -7.11
C PHE A 88 -7.10 -9.80 -6.34
N MET A 89 -6.37 -8.81 -6.85
CA MET A 89 -5.14 -8.34 -6.23
C MET A 89 -5.22 -6.85 -5.89
N SER A 90 -4.81 -6.50 -4.67
CA SER A 90 -4.75 -5.13 -4.19
C SER A 90 -3.40 -4.80 -3.58
N THR A 91 -2.93 -3.57 -3.79
CA THR A 91 -1.79 -2.99 -3.05
C THR A 91 -2.22 -2.29 -1.76
N GLU A 92 -3.52 -2.21 -1.50
CA GLU A 92 -4.08 -1.59 -0.31
C GLU A 92 -4.00 -2.54 0.87
N ALA A 93 -3.36 -2.07 1.93
CA ALA A 93 -3.43 -2.69 3.24
C ALA A 93 -4.71 -2.26 3.97
N PRO A 94 -5.12 -2.97 5.04
CA PRO A 94 -6.32 -2.60 5.77
C PRO A 94 -6.25 -1.19 6.38
N VAL A 95 -7.40 -0.72 6.85
CA VAL A 95 -7.62 0.43 7.71
C VAL A 95 -8.51 0.04 8.89
N HIS A 96 -8.43 0.76 10.01
CA HIS A 96 -9.44 0.67 11.06
C HIS A 96 -10.77 1.22 10.57
N ARG A 97 -11.90 0.80 11.15
CA ARG A 97 -13.21 1.34 10.77
C ARG A 97 -13.27 2.86 10.88
N ALA A 98 -12.84 3.40 12.03
CA ALA A 98 -12.83 4.84 12.28
C ALA A 98 -11.92 5.60 11.30
N CYS A 99 -10.81 4.99 10.87
CA CYS A 99 -9.93 5.57 9.86
C CYS A 99 -10.58 5.58 8.48
N ALA A 100 -11.36 4.55 8.13
CA ALA A 100 -12.12 4.49 6.88
C ALA A 100 -13.23 5.55 6.85
N ASP A 101 -14.00 5.68 7.93
CA ASP A 101 -15.08 6.67 8.05
C ASP A 101 -14.53 8.10 7.91
N TYR A 102 -13.38 8.39 8.51
CA TYR A 102 -12.68 9.66 8.32
C TYR A 102 -12.17 9.84 6.88
N ALA A 103 -11.59 8.80 6.28
CA ALA A 103 -11.10 8.86 4.90
C ALA A 103 -12.24 9.17 3.91
N LEU A 104 -13.44 8.60 4.11
CA LEU A 104 -14.65 8.91 3.32
C LEU A 104 -15.06 10.39 3.42
N THR A 105 -14.79 11.05 4.54
CA THR A 105 -15.11 12.48 4.70
C THR A 105 -14.08 13.37 4.01
N VAL A 106 -12.79 13.07 4.19
CA VAL A 106 -11.71 14.01 3.82
C VAL A 106 -11.05 13.72 2.47
N CYS A 107 -11.06 12.47 1.99
CA CYS A 107 -10.37 12.09 0.76
C CYS A 107 -11.30 12.23 -0.45
N PRO A 108 -11.01 13.14 -1.40
CA PRO A 108 -11.85 13.30 -2.59
C PRO A 108 -11.97 12.01 -3.42
N HIS A 109 -10.91 11.19 -3.45
CA HIS A 109 -10.91 9.94 -4.20
C HIS A 109 -11.79 8.84 -3.58
N LEU A 110 -11.99 8.88 -2.25
CA LEU A 110 -12.74 7.85 -1.52
C LEU A 110 -14.15 8.28 -1.18
N ARG A 111 -14.46 9.59 -1.17
CA ARG A 111 -15.76 10.12 -0.74
C ARG A 111 -16.96 9.44 -1.42
N GLU A 112 -16.84 9.14 -2.71
CA GLU A 112 -17.88 8.52 -3.52
C GLU A 112 -17.76 6.99 -3.59
N ARG A 113 -16.80 6.41 -2.86
CA ARG A 113 -16.48 4.97 -2.83
C ARG A 113 -16.94 4.28 -1.55
N GLY A 114 -17.97 4.83 -0.89
CA GLY A 114 -18.56 4.21 0.30
C GLY A 114 -19.04 2.77 0.07
N ALA A 115 -19.51 2.47 -1.14
CA ALA A 115 -19.90 1.12 -1.54
C ALA A 115 -18.70 0.14 -1.68
N ASP A 116 -17.48 0.64 -1.87
CA ASP A 116 -16.27 -0.18 -1.96
C ASP A 116 -15.71 -0.52 -0.56
N LEU A 117 -16.25 0.07 0.52
CA LEU A 117 -15.79 -0.15 1.89
C LEU A 117 -16.48 -1.36 2.52
N GLU A 118 -15.69 -2.38 2.83
CA GLU A 118 -16.19 -3.60 3.49
C GLU A 118 -15.20 -4.11 4.54
N ARG A 119 -15.62 -5.14 5.29
CA ARG A 119 -14.70 -5.89 6.15
C ARG A 119 -13.72 -6.63 5.25
N MET A 120 -12.44 -6.53 5.57
CA MET A 120 -11.39 -7.20 4.81
C MET A 120 -11.57 -8.73 4.90
N PRO A 121 -11.72 -9.44 3.78
CA PRO A 121 -11.88 -10.90 3.79
C PRO A 121 -10.59 -11.58 4.26
N GLY A 122 -10.74 -12.70 4.98
CA GLY A 122 -9.65 -13.62 5.28
C GLY A 122 -9.15 -14.37 4.04
N GLY A 123 -8.31 -15.39 4.22
CA GLY A 123 -7.93 -16.30 3.12
C GLY A 123 -7.04 -15.70 2.03
N TYR A 124 -6.47 -14.51 2.23
CA TYR A 124 -5.55 -13.90 1.28
C TYR A 124 -4.16 -14.56 1.27
N SER A 125 -3.50 -14.44 0.13
CA SER A 125 -2.05 -14.62 -0.02
C SER A 125 -1.35 -13.27 -0.11
N VAL A 126 -0.12 -13.20 0.42
CA VAL A 126 0.76 -12.03 0.23
C VAL A 126 1.73 -12.33 -0.90
N LEU A 127 1.69 -11.52 -1.96
CA LEU A 127 2.51 -11.69 -3.16
C LEU A 127 3.49 -10.53 -3.30
N SER A 128 4.67 -10.80 -3.87
CA SER A 128 5.66 -9.77 -4.20
C SER A 128 5.52 -9.35 -5.66
N ALA A 129 5.29 -8.06 -5.91
CA ALA A 129 5.28 -7.52 -7.25
C ALA A 129 6.71 -7.18 -7.67
N ILE A 130 7.26 -7.97 -8.61
CA ILE A 130 8.57 -7.73 -9.21
C ILE A 130 8.43 -6.61 -10.24
N ILE A 131 9.36 -5.66 -10.22
CA ILE A 131 9.39 -4.51 -11.11
C ILE A 131 10.67 -4.52 -11.96
N GLY A 132 10.56 -3.96 -13.16
CA GLY A 132 11.67 -3.77 -14.10
C GLY A 132 11.18 -3.07 -15.36
N GLY A 133 12.12 -2.73 -16.25
CA GLY A 133 11.80 -2.14 -17.56
C GLY A 133 11.53 -0.61 -17.52
N PRO A 134 11.14 -0.03 -18.66
CA PRO A 134 11.12 1.43 -18.88
C PRO A 134 10.24 2.20 -17.90
N ALA A 135 9.06 1.68 -17.55
CA ALA A 135 8.14 2.34 -16.61
C ALA A 135 8.77 2.62 -15.24
N VAL A 136 9.70 1.76 -14.78
CA VAL A 136 10.42 1.98 -13.51
C VAL A 136 11.40 3.14 -13.63
N ALA A 137 12.04 3.30 -14.79
CA ALA A 137 12.94 4.42 -15.05
C ALA A 137 12.15 5.74 -15.08
N ASP A 138 10.97 5.75 -15.70
CA ASP A 138 10.11 6.93 -15.79
C ASP A 138 9.55 7.34 -14.42
N ASP A 139 9.05 6.37 -13.64
CA ASP A 139 8.38 6.64 -12.36
C ASP A 139 9.35 6.92 -11.21
N PHE A 140 10.55 6.32 -11.24
CA PHE A 140 11.47 6.30 -10.10
C PHE A 140 12.89 6.78 -10.43
N GLY A 141 13.20 7.07 -11.70
CA GLY A 141 14.55 7.46 -12.12
C GLY A 141 15.59 6.35 -11.97
N LEU A 142 15.15 5.09 -11.96
CA LEU A 142 16.00 3.91 -11.75
C LEU A 142 15.92 2.94 -12.92
N THR A 143 17.08 2.62 -13.50
CA THR A 143 17.18 1.52 -14.46
C THR A 143 17.32 0.19 -13.72
N ILE A 144 16.30 -0.65 -13.80
CA ILE A 144 16.30 -2.00 -13.22
C ILE A 144 16.27 -3.03 -14.34
N ASN A 145 17.34 -3.82 -14.42
CA ASN A 145 17.42 -4.95 -15.34
C ASN A 145 16.31 -5.97 -15.02
N PRO A 146 15.49 -6.39 -16.00
CA PRO A 146 14.36 -7.30 -15.75
C PRO A 146 14.73 -8.62 -15.03
N GLY A 147 15.95 -9.13 -15.23
CA GLY A 147 16.44 -10.34 -14.54
C GLY A 147 16.87 -10.12 -13.09
N ARG A 148 17.04 -8.86 -12.65
CA ARG A 148 17.36 -8.50 -11.27
C ARG A 148 16.02 -8.36 -10.55
N GLY A 149 15.51 -9.45 -9.97
CA GLY A 149 14.21 -9.48 -9.28
C GLY A 149 14.14 -8.46 -8.14
N VAL A 150 13.70 -7.23 -8.44
CA VAL A 150 13.49 -6.14 -7.48
C VAL A 150 12.01 -6.04 -7.16
N ILE A 151 11.67 -6.01 -5.88
CA ILE A 151 10.29 -5.93 -5.43
C ILE A 151 9.87 -4.46 -5.31
N GLY A 152 8.84 -4.06 -6.05
CA GLY A 152 8.25 -2.72 -5.94
C GLY A 152 7.30 -2.64 -4.74
N SER A 153 6.30 -3.51 -4.71
CA SER A 153 5.26 -3.55 -3.69
C SER A 153 4.94 -4.97 -3.24
N LEU A 154 4.27 -5.07 -2.10
CA LEU A 154 3.50 -6.27 -1.77
C LEU A 154 2.07 -6.11 -2.28
N LYS A 155 1.42 -7.23 -2.57
CA LYS A 155 0.00 -7.32 -2.89
C LYS A 155 -0.69 -8.30 -1.95
N LEU A 156 -1.92 -7.99 -1.59
CA LEU A 156 -2.86 -8.96 -1.04
C LEU A 156 -3.67 -9.54 -2.20
N ALA A 157 -3.77 -10.85 -2.26
CA ALA A 157 -4.42 -11.57 -3.34
C ALA A 157 -5.44 -12.59 -2.81
N TRP A 158 -6.64 -12.55 -3.35
CA TRP A 158 -7.72 -13.47 -3.05
C TRP A 158 -8.16 -14.18 -4.33
N PRO A 159 -8.57 -15.46 -4.26
CA PRO A 159 -9.30 -16.08 -5.36
C PRO A 159 -10.54 -15.25 -5.69
N ALA A 160 -10.92 -15.18 -6.97
CA ALA A 160 -12.09 -14.44 -7.44
C ALA A 160 -13.36 -14.79 -6.66
N SER A 161 -13.52 -16.05 -6.27
CA SER A 161 -14.67 -16.56 -5.52
C SER A 161 -14.77 -16.02 -4.08
N MET A 162 -13.71 -15.42 -3.54
CA MET A 162 -13.66 -14.92 -2.16
C MET A 162 -13.86 -13.41 -2.04
N VAL A 163 -13.87 -12.69 -3.15
CA VAL A 163 -14.18 -11.25 -3.16
C VAL A 163 -15.59 -11.12 -3.72
N SER A 164 -16.51 -10.57 -2.93
CA SER A 164 -17.88 -10.27 -3.36
C SER A 164 -17.85 -9.55 -4.72
N ALA A 165 -18.84 -9.74 -5.59
CA ALA A 165 -18.92 -9.00 -6.85
C ALA A 165 -18.99 -7.48 -6.60
#